data_AF-A0AAV9X1X7-F1
#
_entry.id   AF-A0AAV9X1X7-F1
#
_cell.length_a   1.000
_cell.length_b   1.000
_cell.length_c   1.000
_cell.angle_alpha   90.00
_cell.angle_beta   90.00
_cell.angle_gamma   90.00
#
_symmetry.space_group_name_H-M   'P 1'
#
loop_
_entity.id
_entity.type
_entity.pdbx_description
1 polymer ?
#
loop_
_entity_poly.entity_id
_entity_poly.type
_entity_poly.pdbx_seq_one_letter_code
_entity_poly.pdbx_strand_id
1 'polypeptide(L)'
;MRLWLEEIPDDLPQLYWYMLRTISPDFYFGATKLPKIERAGATSSHSHISLTPEQLGWNEMRELGKRRLQIEDSQFLNKAVKESEITRNRLVSRRSGLLKVRRREFASPHKSRLSFLLSPDIKDALDQEIRPSYSPYSCKLAASLTKVKHTWTFYDIRTSRGQEEIDLIFMLARKAEEELSTTSAYLIDEINKVLSSAFFTGDKYILGEVHPTWQKMDLSWVGIAAHAGFPRPLRWDDTFISFCMQMGLTSYVSNKLNNGESLNQGPQRRPLLDFAIDMKCLYYWTSLYPTSPEIIFNTCRMLLEKGADPNEEFTGYTVWENLIYYATGGFPFRNATLPENFLANQSDVERNANWSYFKLPYHQIWIDLMNLFLDYGADPNAGLVVPEGPTYTIEPVAIIARKFVSSDRVKAMALYRRIISLGGVQSCYTVHRSFESYQQISTYISKVALLEDPTAAKIPTKSLFEEPVLAKPYSEQEGMIPVWSEQPPITTIQCESDSTSVSPTQTKKTQVPWHRLPSRPSNFT
;
A
#
# COMPACT_ATOMS: atom_id res chain seq x y z
N MET A 1 8.02 45.94 -13.34
CA MET A 1 6.93 45.84 -12.36
C MET A 1 5.85 44.95 -12.97
N ARG A 2 5.64 43.71 -12.49
CA ARG A 2 4.59 42.83 -13.01
C ARG A 2 3.46 42.84 -11.99
N LEU A 3 2.28 43.32 -12.40
CA LEU A 3 1.07 43.31 -11.60
C LEU A 3 0.60 41.85 -11.50
N TRP A 4 0.66 41.28 -10.31
CA TRP A 4 -0.01 40.03 -10.00
C TRP A 4 -1.44 40.41 -9.66
N LEU A 5 -2.41 39.88 -10.39
CA LEU A 5 -3.82 40.03 -10.02
C LEU A 5 -4.03 39.32 -8.68
N GLU A 6 -4.35 40.10 -7.64
CA GLU A 6 -4.67 39.59 -6.30
C GLU A 6 -6.09 39.01 -6.27
N GLU A 7 -7.00 39.58 -7.06
CA GLU A 7 -8.39 39.13 -7.16
C GLU A 7 -8.66 38.41 -8.49
N ILE A 8 -9.54 37.42 -8.42
CA ILE A 8 -9.99 36.62 -9.57
C ILE A 8 -11.10 37.41 -10.25
N PRO A 9 -10.98 37.81 -11.53
CA PRO A 9 -12.11 38.35 -12.28
C PRO A 9 -13.29 37.35 -12.26
N ASP A 10 -14.51 37.83 -12.04
CA ASP A 10 -15.71 36.98 -11.96
C ASP A 10 -15.94 36.14 -13.24
N ASP A 11 -15.38 36.59 -14.37
CA ASP A 11 -15.45 35.92 -15.67
C ASP A 11 -14.32 34.90 -15.92
N LEU A 12 -13.37 34.74 -14.99
CA LEU A 12 -12.25 33.80 -15.15
C LEU A 12 -12.70 32.36 -15.43
N PRO A 13 -13.75 31.80 -14.79
CA PRO A 13 -14.27 30.48 -15.14
C PRO A 13 -14.75 30.38 -16.59
N GLN A 14 -15.45 31.41 -17.08
CA GLN A 14 -15.98 31.45 -18.44
C GLN A 14 -14.84 31.56 -19.46
N LEU A 15 -13.82 32.37 -19.16
CA LEU A 15 -12.59 32.44 -19.94
C LEU A 15 -11.89 31.08 -19.98
N TYR A 16 -11.80 30.37 -18.85
CA TYR A 16 -11.19 29.04 -18.78
C TYR A 16 -11.93 28.02 -19.64
N TRP A 17 -13.26 27.99 -19.54
CA TRP A 17 -14.09 27.13 -20.38
C TRP A 17 -13.98 27.48 -21.87
N TYR A 18 -13.94 28.77 -22.19
CA TYR A 18 -13.71 29.23 -23.56
C TYR A 18 -12.35 28.76 -24.09
N MET A 19 -11.30 28.90 -23.28
CA MET A 19 -9.96 28.39 -23.64
C MET A 19 -9.95 26.87 -23.80
N LEU A 20 -10.64 26.11 -22.95
CA LEU A 20 -10.74 24.66 -23.13
C LEU A 20 -11.50 24.30 -24.41
N ARG A 21 -12.63 24.96 -24.69
CA ARG A 21 -13.47 24.71 -25.87
C ARG A 21 -12.82 25.12 -27.19
N THR A 22 -11.87 26.04 -27.17
CA THR A 22 -11.12 26.48 -28.37
C THR A 22 -9.94 25.55 -28.71
N ILE A 23 -9.58 24.62 -27.82
CA ILE A 23 -8.58 23.60 -28.10
C ILE A 23 -9.20 22.57 -29.05
N SER A 24 -8.49 22.23 -30.14
CA SER A 24 -8.94 21.21 -31.09
C SER A 24 -9.29 19.90 -30.36
N PRO A 25 -10.40 19.22 -30.74
CA PRO A 25 -10.88 18.00 -30.09
C PRO A 25 -9.80 16.93 -29.90
N ASP A 26 -8.90 16.78 -30.87
CA ASP A 26 -7.78 15.81 -30.83
C ASP A 26 -6.83 16.06 -29.65
N PHE A 27 -6.82 17.29 -29.12
CA PHE A 27 -5.97 17.71 -28.03
C PHE A 27 -6.74 18.03 -26.75
N TYR A 28 -8.07 18.05 -26.81
CA TYR A 28 -8.93 18.36 -25.69
C TYR A 28 -8.67 17.41 -24.52
N PHE A 29 -8.54 16.11 -24.81
CA PHE A 29 -8.21 15.08 -23.80
C PHE A 29 -6.85 15.29 -23.13
N GLY A 30 -5.82 15.78 -23.85
CA GLY A 30 -4.53 16.10 -23.23
C GLY A 30 -4.63 17.35 -22.36
N ALA A 31 -5.36 18.35 -22.85
CA ALA A 31 -5.52 19.63 -22.17
C ALA A 31 -6.33 19.55 -20.87
N THR A 32 -7.31 18.65 -20.77
CA THR A 32 -8.15 18.44 -19.57
C THR A 32 -7.50 17.53 -18.52
N LYS A 33 -6.61 16.61 -18.93
CA LYS A 33 -5.85 15.73 -18.01
C LYS A 33 -4.87 16.50 -17.13
N LEU A 34 -4.19 17.49 -17.72
CA LEU A 34 -3.16 18.28 -17.05
C LEU A 34 -3.66 19.03 -15.80
N PRO A 35 -4.80 19.76 -15.85
CA PRO A 35 -5.42 20.37 -14.68
C PRO A 35 -5.72 19.37 -13.57
N LYS A 36 -6.24 18.17 -13.92
CA LYS A 36 -6.52 17.11 -12.94
C LYS A 36 -5.24 16.58 -12.29
N ILE A 37 -4.15 16.44 -13.05
CA ILE A 37 -2.82 16.09 -12.52
C ILE A 37 -2.27 17.18 -11.59
N GLU A 38 -2.38 18.46 -11.96
CA GLU A 38 -1.93 19.59 -11.15
C GLU A 38 -2.73 19.66 -9.84
N ARG A 39 -4.05 19.51 -9.92
CA ARG A 39 -4.96 19.47 -8.76
C ARG A 39 -4.61 18.31 -7.81
N ALA A 40 -4.35 17.12 -8.35
CA ALA A 40 -3.90 15.98 -7.54
C ALA A 40 -2.59 16.26 -6.80
N GLY A 41 -1.70 17.08 -7.39
CA GLY A 41 -0.49 17.55 -6.72
C GLY A 41 -0.77 18.59 -5.63
N ALA A 42 -1.68 19.52 -5.91
CA ALA A 42 -2.04 20.61 -5.00
C ALA A 42 -2.77 20.15 -3.73
N THR A 43 -3.59 19.10 -3.84
CA THR A 43 -4.38 18.54 -2.74
C THR A 43 -3.59 17.62 -1.83
N SER A 44 -2.43 17.16 -2.30
CA SER A 44 -1.57 16.30 -1.50
C SER A 44 -0.73 17.19 -0.59
N SER A 45 -0.81 16.98 0.72
CA SER A 45 -0.01 17.69 1.74
C SER A 45 1.50 17.58 1.53
N HIS A 46 1.94 16.71 0.63
CA HIS A 46 3.33 16.49 0.27
C HIS A 46 3.73 17.50 -0.81
N SER A 47 4.49 18.52 -0.41
CA SER A 47 5.06 19.59 -1.26
C SER A 47 5.88 19.08 -2.46
N HIS A 48 6.19 17.78 -2.52
CA HIS A 48 7.06 17.16 -3.52
C HIS A 48 6.35 16.65 -4.78
N ILE A 49 5.01 16.72 -4.88
CA ILE A 49 4.29 16.21 -6.07
C ILE A 49 4.17 17.26 -7.19
N SER A 50 5.25 18.01 -7.44
CA SER A 50 5.36 18.82 -8.66
C SER A 50 5.90 17.95 -9.78
N LEU A 51 5.18 17.90 -10.90
CA LEU A 51 5.70 17.20 -12.07
C LEU A 51 6.61 18.11 -12.88
N THR A 52 7.76 17.57 -13.29
CA THR A 52 8.59 18.24 -14.27
C THR A 52 7.95 18.15 -15.67
N PRO A 53 8.30 19.05 -16.62
CA PRO A 53 7.93 18.93 -18.03
C PRO A 53 8.18 17.55 -18.64
N GLU A 54 9.27 16.91 -18.23
CA GLU A 54 9.62 15.55 -18.66
C GLU A 54 8.61 14.53 -18.15
N GLN A 55 8.25 14.60 -16.86
CA GLN A 55 7.24 13.71 -16.28
C GLN A 55 5.86 13.92 -16.90
N LEU A 56 5.50 15.15 -17.27
CA LEU A 56 4.26 15.43 -17.98
C LEU A 56 4.27 14.89 -19.42
N GLY A 57 5.39 15.03 -20.13
CA GLY A 57 5.57 14.40 -21.44
C GLY A 57 5.43 12.88 -21.36
N TRP A 58 6.02 12.24 -20.34
CA TRP A 58 5.88 10.79 -20.11
C TRP A 58 4.42 10.37 -19.88
N ASN A 59 3.65 11.21 -19.18
CA ASN A 59 2.23 10.95 -18.93
C ASN A 59 1.38 11.05 -20.19
N GLU A 60 1.64 12.04 -21.06
CA GLU A 60 0.92 12.17 -22.33
C GLU A 60 1.19 11.00 -23.27
N MET A 61 2.43 10.46 -23.28
CA MET A 61 2.80 9.32 -24.11
C MET A 61 2.11 8.00 -23.71
N ARG A 62 1.62 7.90 -22.47
CA ARG A 62 1.04 6.65 -21.95
C ARG A 62 -0.46 6.63 -22.22
N GLU A 63 -0.87 5.95 -23.29
CA GLU A 63 -2.26 5.49 -23.37
C GLU A 63 -2.49 4.36 -22.35
N LEU A 64 -3.35 4.62 -21.36
CA LEU A 64 -3.79 3.63 -20.38
C LEU A 64 -4.25 2.35 -21.11
N GLY A 65 -3.61 1.22 -20.82
CA GLY A 65 -3.97 -0.10 -21.37
C GLY A 65 -3.16 -0.59 -22.56
N LYS A 66 -2.36 0.26 -23.22
CA LYS A 66 -1.39 -0.25 -24.22
C LYS A 66 -0.13 -0.72 -23.51
N ARG A 67 0.20 -2.02 -23.65
CA ARG A 67 1.52 -2.56 -23.27
C ARG A 67 2.57 -1.66 -23.91
N ARG A 68 3.57 -1.27 -23.12
CA ARG A 68 4.67 -0.37 -23.48
C ARG A 68 5.13 -0.61 -24.92
N LEU A 69 5.37 0.48 -25.66
CA LEU A 69 6.34 0.45 -26.74
C LEU A 69 7.65 -0.05 -26.14
N GLN A 70 8.17 -1.19 -26.62
CA GLN A 70 9.50 -1.69 -26.30
C GLN A 70 10.53 -0.72 -26.89
N ILE A 71 10.71 0.43 -26.26
CA ILE A 71 11.72 1.40 -26.63
C ILE A 71 12.99 0.99 -25.89
N GLU A 72 14.08 0.76 -26.61
CA GLU A 72 15.39 0.53 -26.01
C GLU A 72 15.75 1.69 -25.06
N ASP A 73 16.38 1.36 -23.92
CA ASP A 73 16.65 2.33 -22.87
C ASP A 73 17.52 3.52 -23.36
N SER A 74 18.40 3.29 -24.35
CA SER A 74 19.24 4.32 -24.98
C SER A 74 18.45 5.33 -25.82
N GLN A 75 17.37 4.90 -26.47
CA GLN A 75 16.50 5.75 -27.28
C GLN A 75 15.42 6.43 -26.45
N PHE A 76 15.10 5.84 -25.30
CA PHE A 76 14.05 6.33 -24.42
C PHE A 76 14.34 7.76 -23.96
N LEU A 77 15.56 8.05 -23.49
CA LEU A 77 15.90 9.37 -22.95
C LEU A 77 15.81 10.48 -24.02
N ASN A 78 16.30 10.21 -25.23
CA ASN A 78 16.23 11.17 -26.33
C ASN A 78 14.78 11.42 -26.78
N LYS A 79 13.96 10.35 -26.85
CA LYS A 79 12.54 10.49 -27.17
C LYS A 79 11.78 11.24 -26.07
N ALA A 80 12.08 10.92 -24.81
CA ALA A 80 11.53 11.58 -23.64
C ALA A 80 11.82 13.08 -23.63
N VAL A 81 13.07 13.48 -23.88
CA VAL A 81 13.48 14.89 -23.97
C VAL A 81 12.76 15.59 -25.13
N LYS A 82 12.70 14.95 -26.30
CA LYS A 82 11.99 15.52 -27.45
C LYS A 82 10.50 15.71 -27.17
N GLU A 83 9.85 14.72 -26.57
CA GLU A 83 8.42 14.78 -26.21
C GLU A 83 8.17 15.77 -25.07
N SER A 84 9.10 15.93 -24.13
CA SER A 84 9.00 16.95 -23.08
C SER A 84 9.13 18.37 -23.66
N GLU A 85 9.99 18.59 -24.65
CA GLU A 85 10.08 19.86 -25.38
C GLU A 85 8.81 20.15 -26.17
N ILE A 86 8.25 19.13 -26.85
CA ILE A 86 6.98 19.25 -27.57
C ILE A 86 5.86 19.60 -26.58
N THR A 87 5.76 18.88 -25.47
CA THR A 87 4.76 19.10 -24.40
C THR A 87 4.92 20.49 -23.79
N ARG A 88 6.16 20.90 -23.51
CA ARG A 88 6.50 22.24 -23.02
C ARG A 88 6.05 23.31 -24.01
N ASN A 89 6.38 23.17 -25.29
CA ASN A 89 6.03 24.14 -26.33
C ASN A 89 4.50 24.20 -26.51
N ARG A 90 3.81 23.05 -26.45
CA ARG A 90 2.34 22.99 -26.45
C ARG A 90 1.74 23.71 -25.25
N LEU A 91 2.28 23.49 -24.05
CA LEU A 91 1.82 24.13 -22.83
C LEU A 91 2.04 25.64 -22.86
N VAL A 92 3.19 26.10 -23.36
CA VAL A 92 3.50 27.53 -23.51
C VAL A 92 2.60 28.18 -24.56
N SER A 93 2.40 27.53 -25.71
CA SER A 93 1.61 28.07 -26.82
C SER A 93 0.11 28.13 -26.51
N ARG A 94 -0.45 27.11 -25.86
CA ARG A 94 -1.92 26.96 -25.73
C ARG A 94 -2.50 27.55 -24.46
N ARG A 95 -1.69 27.78 -23.44
CA ARG A 95 -2.19 28.32 -22.16
C ARG A 95 -2.13 29.85 -22.06
N SER A 96 -1.80 30.56 -23.15
CA SER A 96 -1.85 32.04 -23.24
C SER A 96 -1.28 32.79 -22.02
N GLY A 97 -0.24 32.25 -21.38
CA GLY A 97 0.38 32.83 -20.17
C GLY A 97 -0.05 32.25 -18.82
N LEU A 98 -1.01 31.33 -18.75
CA LEU A 98 -1.48 30.70 -17.51
C LEU A 98 -0.48 29.71 -16.89
N LEU A 99 0.43 29.16 -17.69
CA LEU A 99 1.54 28.33 -17.22
C LEU A 99 2.85 29.00 -17.53
N LYS A 100 3.70 29.15 -16.49
CA LYS A 100 5.07 29.59 -16.68
C LYS A 100 6.01 28.47 -16.27
N VAL A 101 6.80 27.99 -17.22
CA VAL A 101 7.86 27.03 -16.90
C VAL A 101 9.05 27.81 -16.33
N ARG A 102 9.38 27.58 -15.06
CA ARG A 102 10.52 28.20 -14.36
C ARG A 102 11.46 27.09 -13.92
N ARG A 103 12.75 27.16 -14.33
CA ARG A 103 13.83 26.30 -13.82
C ARG A 103 13.46 24.81 -13.68
N ARG A 104 12.78 24.25 -14.69
CA ARG A 104 12.30 22.85 -14.79
C ARG A 104 11.04 22.48 -14.00
N GLU A 105 10.35 23.45 -13.41
CA GLU A 105 9.07 23.24 -12.76
C GLU A 105 7.97 24.07 -13.43
N PHE A 106 6.75 23.55 -13.40
CA PHE A 106 5.57 24.34 -13.75
C PHE A 106 5.17 25.16 -12.54
N ALA A 107 5.38 26.47 -12.63
CA ALA A 107 4.80 27.40 -11.67
C ALA A 107 3.49 27.94 -12.25
N SER A 108 2.40 27.81 -11.49
CA SER A 108 1.22 28.63 -11.72
C SER A 108 1.58 30.06 -11.32
N PRO A 109 1.65 31.02 -12.26
CA PRO A 109 2.01 32.40 -11.95
C PRO A 109 0.90 33.13 -11.18
N HIS A 110 -0.23 32.48 -10.88
CA HIS A 110 -1.29 33.07 -10.07
C HIS A 110 -1.82 32.07 -9.04
N LYS A 111 -1.86 32.48 -7.76
CA LYS A 111 -2.53 31.74 -6.69
C LYS A 111 -4.00 31.45 -7.04
N SER A 112 -4.65 32.40 -7.71
CA SER A 112 -6.02 32.30 -8.21
C SER A 112 -6.28 31.06 -9.07
N ARG A 113 -5.29 30.58 -9.82
CA ARG A 113 -5.46 29.40 -10.65
C ARG A 113 -5.53 28.11 -9.84
N LEU A 114 -4.75 27.98 -8.78
CA LEU A 114 -4.84 26.82 -7.89
C LEU A 114 -6.21 26.80 -7.22
N SER A 115 -6.64 27.95 -6.68
CA SER A 115 -7.97 28.12 -6.10
C SER A 115 -9.08 27.78 -7.09
N PHE A 116 -8.96 28.23 -8.34
CA PHE A 116 -9.87 27.89 -9.42
C PHE A 116 -9.91 26.38 -9.72
N LEU A 117 -8.75 25.72 -9.88
CA LEU A 117 -8.68 24.27 -10.12
C LEU A 117 -9.17 23.43 -8.94
N LEU A 118 -9.12 23.98 -7.73
CA LEU A 118 -9.61 23.37 -6.51
C LEU A 118 -11.10 23.61 -6.28
N SER A 119 -11.73 24.55 -7.01
CA SER A 119 -13.16 24.81 -6.88
C SER A 119 -13.99 23.54 -7.17
N PRO A 120 -15.10 23.33 -6.44
CA PRO A 120 -15.98 22.18 -6.65
C PRO A 120 -16.52 22.10 -8.08
N ASP A 121 -17.02 23.21 -8.65
CA ASP A 121 -17.60 23.24 -9.99
C ASP A 121 -16.62 22.79 -11.08
N ILE A 122 -15.36 23.20 -10.97
CA ILE A 122 -14.31 22.79 -11.89
C ILE A 122 -13.89 21.34 -11.65
N LYS A 123 -13.99 20.84 -10.41
CA LYS A 123 -13.82 19.41 -10.14
C LYS A 123 -14.82 18.61 -10.94
N ASP A 124 -16.09 18.92 -10.74
CA ASP A 124 -17.19 18.10 -11.21
C ASP A 124 -17.24 18.12 -12.73
N ALA A 125 -16.97 19.28 -13.33
CA ALA A 125 -16.89 19.41 -14.78
C ALA A 125 -15.66 18.70 -15.38
N LEU A 126 -14.49 18.73 -14.72
CA LEU A 126 -13.34 17.93 -15.16
C LEU A 126 -13.62 16.43 -15.02
N ASP A 127 -14.32 16.01 -13.97
CA ASP A 127 -14.68 14.61 -13.73
C ASP A 127 -15.77 14.11 -14.71
N GLN A 128 -16.66 14.98 -15.19
CA GLN A 128 -17.64 14.66 -16.24
C GLN A 128 -17.00 14.51 -17.64
N GLU A 129 -16.04 15.37 -17.97
CA GLU A 129 -15.39 15.38 -19.30
C GLU A 129 -14.31 14.30 -19.44
N ILE A 130 -13.67 13.92 -18.34
CA ILE A 130 -12.59 12.93 -18.35
C ILE A 130 -13.18 11.53 -18.14
N ARG A 131 -12.75 10.57 -18.97
CA ARG A 131 -13.20 9.17 -18.87
C ARG A 131 -13.03 8.63 -17.44
N PRO A 132 -13.99 7.84 -16.92
CA PRO A 132 -13.97 7.34 -15.55
C PRO A 132 -12.75 6.47 -15.21
N SER A 133 -12.05 5.91 -16.21
CA SER A 133 -10.86 5.09 -16.00
C SER A 133 -9.56 5.89 -15.82
N TYR A 134 -9.60 7.23 -15.90
CA TYR A 134 -8.39 8.05 -15.80
C TYR A 134 -8.14 8.48 -14.36
N SER A 135 -7.00 8.06 -13.81
CA SER A 135 -6.48 8.57 -12.55
C SER A 135 -5.22 9.43 -12.78
N PRO A 136 -5.20 10.71 -12.36
CA PRO A 136 -3.97 11.51 -12.32
C PRO A 136 -2.88 10.84 -11.48
N TYR A 137 -3.22 10.15 -10.39
CA TYR A 137 -2.24 9.47 -9.53
C TYR A 137 -1.60 8.27 -10.24
N SER A 138 -2.38 7.48 -10.98
CA SER A 138 -1.84 6.41 -11.85
C SER A 138 -0.86 6.95 -12.91
N CYS A 139 -1.15 8.13 -13.46
CA CYS A 139 -0.24 8.79 -14.40
C CYS A 139 1.03 9.24 -13.68
N LYS A 140 0.93 9.93 -12.55
CA LYS A 140 2.12 10.33 -11.77
C LYS A 140 2.98 9.13 -11.38
N LEU A 141 2.37 8.04 -10.92
CA LEU A 141 3.04 6.78 -10.62
C LEU A 141 3.80 6.26 -11.85
N ALA A 142 3.16 6.27 -13.03
CA ALA A 142 3.79 5.90 -14.29
C ALA A 142 5.07 6.70 -14.58
N ALA A 143 4.99 8.02 -14.45
CA ALA A 143 6.10 8.92 -14.69
C ALA A 143 7.22 8.72 -13.67
N SER A 144 6.91 8.57 -12.38
CA SER A 144 7.90 8.27 -11.34
C SER A 144 8.59 6.94 -11.58
N LEU A 145 7.85 5.87 -11.90
CA LEU A 145 8.46 4.58 -12.24
C LEU A 145 9.37 4.64 -13.46
N THR A 146 8.97 5.44 -14.45
CA THR A 146 9.78 5.66 -15.66
C THR A 146 11.05 6.43 -15.32
N LYS A 147 10.97 7.47 -14.48
CA LYS A 147 12.13 8.17 -13.94
C LYS A 147 13.09 7.21 -13.24
N VAL A 148 12.59 6.44 -12.28
CA VAL A 148 13.37 5.46 -11.52
C VAL A 148 14.08 4.50 -12.48
N LYS A 149 13.32 3.85 -13.37
CA LYS A 149 13.86 2.87 -14.31
C LYS A 149 15.06 3.38 -15.13
N HIS A 150 15.01 4.64 -15.57
CA HIS A 150 16.00 5.17 -16.52
C HIS A 150 17.07 6.07 -15.90
N THR A 151 16.85 6.60 -14.70
CA THR A 151 17.76 7.57 -14.08
C THR A 151 18.36 7.09 -12.78
N TRP A 152 17.78 6.08 -12.15
CA TRP A 152 18.33 5.57 -10.90
C TRP A 152 19.51 4.67 -11.15
N THR A 153 20.55 4.95 -10.39
CA THR A 153 21.64 4.05 -10.11
C THR A 153 21.34 3.31 -8.81
N PHE A 154 22.15 2.29 -8.52
CA PHE A 154 22.11 1.57 -7.25
C PHE A 154 22.26 2.48 -6.02
N TYR A 155 23.01 3.58 -6.13
CA TYR A 155 23.25 4.51 -5.03
C TYR A 155 22.01 5.31 -4.67
N ASP A 156 21.19 5.69 -5.66
CA ASP A 156 20.06 6.59 -5.46
C ASP A 156 19.09 6.05 -4.43
N ILE A 157 18.79 4.74 -4.50
CA ILE A 157 17.88 4.01 -3.61
C ILE A 157 18.24 4.16 -2.13
N ARG A 158 19.54 4.28 -1.82
CA ARG A 158 20.06 4.31 -0.45
C ARG A 158 20.12 5.71 0.13
N THR A 159 19.99 6.72 -0.72
CA THR A 159 19.93 8.10 -0.25
C THR A 159 18.58 8.36 0.39
N SER A 160 18.53 9.31 1.32
CA SER A 160 17.25 9.81 1.87
C SER A 160 16.27 10.18 0.75
N ARG A 161 16.79 10.81 -0.32
CA ARG A 161 16.02 11.18 -1.51
C ARG A 161 15.46 9.97 -2.28
N GLY A 162 16.20 8.86 -2.36
CA GLY A 162 15.71 7.62 -2.96
C GLY A 162 14.55 7.05 -2.16
N GLN A 163 14.70 7.00 -0.84
CA GLN A 163 13.63 6.55 0.05
C GLN A 163 12.38 7.44 -0.07
N GLU A 164 12.54 8.76 -0.10
CA GLU A 164 11.43 9.70 -0.33
C GLU A 164 10.68 9.44 -1.65
N GLU A 165 11.38 9.08 -2.72
CA GLU A 165 10.75 8.76 -4.00
C GLU A 165 10.08 7.36 -3.97
N ILE A 166 10.64 6.37 -3.26
CA ILE A 166 9.95 5.09 -3.03
C ILE A 166 8.63 5.36 -2.28
N ASP A 167 8.69 6.12 -1.20
CA ASP A 167 7.51 6.50 -0.41
C ASP A 167 6.49 7.25 -1.28
N LEU A 168 6.96 8.16 -2.14
CA LEU A 168 6.13 8.86 -3.13
C LEU A 168 5.45 7.88 -4.10
N ILE A 169 6.18 6.90 -4.65
CA ILE A 169 5.66 5.89 -5.57
C ILE A 169 4.52 5.10 -4.92
N PHE A 170 4.71 4.62 -3.70
CA PHE A 170 3.68 3.86 -3.00
C PHE A 170 2.50 4.72 -2.56
N MET A 171 2.73 5.96 -2.15
CA MET A 171 1.65 6.91 -1.87
C MET A 171 0.83 7.20 -3.14
N LEU A 172 1.47 7.40 -4.30
CA LEU A 172 0.78 7.58 -5.59
C LEU A 172 -0.02 6.35 -5.99
N ALA A 173 0.53 5.14 -5.79
CA ALA A 173 -0.19 3.89 -6.02
C ALA A 173 -1.45 3.79 -5.13
N ARG A 174 -1.33 4.11 -3.84
CA ARG A 174 -2.46 4.07 -2.91
C ARG A 174 -3.54 5.09 -3.28
N LYS A 175 -3.14 6.33 -3.59
CA LYS A 175 -4.06 7.37 -4.06
C LYS A 175 -4.78 6.99 -5.36
N ALA A 176 -4.11 6.24 -6.24
CA ALA A 176 -4.75 5.69 -7.42
C ALA A 176 -5.80 4.63 -7.08
N GLU A 177 -5.55 3.73 -6.12
CA GLU A 177 -6.55 2.76 -5.66
C GLU A 177 -7.75 3.44 -4.99
N GLU A 178 -7.50 4.43 -4.13
CA GLU A 178 -8.55 5.22 -3.46
C GLU A 178 -9.47 5.92 -4.49
N GLU A 179 -8.89 6.54 -5.52
CA GLU A 179 -9.67 7.26 -6.56
C GLU A 179 -10.44 6.31 -7.46
N LEU A 180 -9.84 5.19 -7.89
CA LEU A 180 -10.44 4.30 -8.87
C LEU A 180 -11.31 3.20 -8.25
N SER A 181 -11.30 3.06 -6.92
CA SER A 181 -11.91 1.93 -6.19
C SER A 181 -11.52 0.55 -6.77
N THR A 182 -10.43 0.50 -7.53
CA THR A 182 -9.93 -0.68 -8.24
C THR A 182 -8.42 -0.65 -8.27
N THR A 183 -7.82 -1.83 -8.21
CA THR A 183 -6.36 -1.99 -8.22
C THR A 183 -5.82 -1.90 -9.64
N SER A 184 -4.84 -1.04 -9.85
CA SER A 184 -4.00 -1.07 -11.04
C SER A 184 -2.88 -2.11 -10.89
N ALA A 185 -3.24 -3.40 -10.87
CA ALA A 185 -2.33 -4.48 -10.46
C ALA A 185 -1.07 -4.50 -11.32
N TYR A 186 -1.23 -4.22 -12.62
CA TYR A 186 -0.12 -4.08 -13.56
C TYR A 186 0.89 -2.98 -13.17
N LEU A 187 0.42 -1.81 -12.72
CA LEU A 187 1.34 -0.74 -12.31
C LEU A 187 2.07 -1.09 -11.03
N ILE A 188 1.38 -1.71 -10.08
CA ILE A 188 1.97 -2.10 -8.80
C ILE A 188 2.98 -3.25 -9.01
N ASP A 189 2.68 -4.23 -9.87
CA ASP A 189 3.64 -5.25 -10.29
C ASP A 189 4.87 -4.64 -10.99
N GLU A 190 4.67 -3.59 -11.78
CA GLU A 190 5.78 -2.85 -12.41
C GLU A 190 6.64 -2.11 -11.37
N ILE A 191 6.09 -1.67 -10.23
CA ILE A 191 6.89 -1.14 -9.11
C ILE A 191 7.92 -2.19 -8.67
N ASN A 192 7.46 -3.41 -8.37
CA ASN A 192 8.35 -4.50 -7.94
C ASN A 192 9.44 -4.76 -8.97
N LYS A 193 9.06 -4.86 -10.25
CA LYS A 193 10.00 -5.14 -11.33
C LYS A 193 11.06 -4.04 -11.47
N VAL A 194 10.65 -2.78 -11.48
CA VAL A 194 11.55 -1.63 -11.65
C VAL A 194 12.49 -1.50 -10.45
N LEU A 195 11.97 -1.62 -9.22
CA LEU A 195 12.78 -1.52 -8.01
C LEU A 195 13.72 -2.72 -7.86
N SER A 196 13.25 -3.96 -8.04
CA SER A 196 14.14 -5.14 -8.10
C SER A 196 15.28 -4.93 -9.09
N SER A 197 14.97 -4.48 -10.30
CA SER A 197 16.00 -4.21 -11.31
C SER A 197 17.01 -3.19 -10.80
N ALA A 198 16.55 -2.04 -10.30
CA ALA A 198 17.42 -0.96 -9.85
C ALA A 198 18.31 -1.37 -8.66
N PHE A 199 17.78 -2.20 -7.75
CA PHE A 199 18.53 -2.75 -6.62
C PHE A 199 19.58 -3.79 -7.05
N PHE A 200 19.31 -4.62 -8.08
CA PHE A 200 20.22 -5.70 -8.49
C PHE A 200 21.15 -5.34 -9.66
N THR A 201 20.94 -4.21 -10.35
CA THR A 201 21.86 -3.71 -11.39
C THR A 201 23.16 -3.09 -10.84
N GLY A 202 23.30 -2.98 -9.52
CA GLY A 202 24.55 -2.55 -8.89
C GLY A 202 25.64 -3.61 -9.03
N ASP A 203 26.83 -3.19 -9.47
CA ASP A 203 28.01 -4.06 -9.59
C ASP A 203 28.26 -4.80 -8.26
N LYS A 204 28.41 -6.13 -8.29
CA LYS A 204 28.53 -6.99 -7.09
C LYS A 204 29.62 -6.51 -6.12
N TYR A 205 30.60 -5.76 -6.64
CA TYR A 205 31.72 -5.18 -5.90
C TYR A 205 31.36 -3.98 -5.02
N ILE A 206 30.29 -3.24 -5.34
CA ILE A 206 29.85 -2.05 -4.57
C ILE A 206 29.12 -2.44 -3.28
N LEU A 207 28.68 -3.70 -3.18
CA LEU A 207 28.03 -4.18 -1.98
C LEU A 207 28.98 -4.20 -0.77
N GLY A 208 30.30 -4.10 -0.94
CA GLY A 208 31.30 -4.14 0.15
C GLY A 208 31.08 -3.14 1.30
N GLU A 209 30.33 -2.05 1.07
CA GLU A 209 29.93 -1.08 2.12
C GLU A 209 28.56 -1.36 2.74
N VAL A 210 27.77 -2.27 2.16
CA VAL A 210 26.60 -2.81 2.88
C VAL A 210 27.13 -3.65 4.01
N HIS A 211 26.46 -3.56 5.16
CA HIS A 211 26.67 -4.49 6.26
C HIS A 211 26.92 -5.90 5.69
N PRO A 212 28.11 -6.50 5.84
CA PRO A 212 28.50 -7.72 5.13
C PRO A 212 27.55 -8.90 5.34
N THR A 213 26.70 -8.82 6.36
CA THR A 213 25.64 -9.78 6.65
C THR A 213 24.48 -9.72 5.65
N TRP A 214 24.15 -8.57 5.05
CA TRP A 214 23.00 -8.44 4.14
C TRP A 214 23.26 -9.12 2.79
N GLN A 215 24.49 -9.02 2.28
CA GLN A 215 24.89 -9.71 1.04
C GLN A 215 24.80 -11.23 1.13
N LYS A 216 25.03 -11.78 2.32
CA LYS A 216 25.07 -13.24 2.53
C LYS A 216 23.69 -13.87 2.65
N MET A 217 22.62 -13.07 2.70
CA MET A 217 21.29 -13.53 3.07
C MET A 217 20.26 -13.47 1.94
N ASP A 218 20.68 -13.18 0.70
CA ASP A 218 19.81 -13.15 -0.49
C ASP A 218 18.50 -12.35 -0.28
N LEU A 219 18.57 -11.27 0.51
CA LEU A 219 17.39 -10.48 0.85
C LEU A 219 16.79 -9.85 -0.40
N SER A 220 15.46 -9.91 -0.51
CA SER A 220 14.74 -9.11 -1.47
C SER A 220 14.97 -7.62 -1.22
N TRP A 221 14.85 -6.79 -2.26
CA TRP A 221 14.92 -5.32 -2.09
C TRP A 221 13.85 -4.82 -1.12
N VAL A 222 12.75 -5.56 -1.03
CA VAL A 222 11.64 -5.31 -0.15
C VAL A 222 12.05 -5.49 1.31
N GLY A 223 12.76 -6.57 1.64
CA GLY A 223 13.36 -6.75 2.95
C GLY A 223 14.23 -5.54 3.32
N ILE A 224 15.12 -5.12 2.42
CA ILE A 224 15.99 -3.95 2.63
C ILE A 224 15.17 -2.67 2.90
N ALA A 225 14.16 -2.38 2.07
CA ALA A 225 13.30 -1.21 2.23
C ALA A 225 12.47 -1.29 3.53
N ALA A 226 12.02 -2.48 3.92
CA ALA A 226 11.28 -2.68 5.15
C ALA A 226 12.13 -2.39 6.41
N HIS A 227 13.43 -2.69 6.37
CA HIS A 227 14.39 -2.39 7.45
C HIS A 227 14.73 -0.89 7.58
N ALA A 228 14.46 -0.07 6.57
CA ALA A 228 14.72 1.37 6.65
C ALA A 228 13.86 2.02 7.76
N GLY A 229 14.51 2.57 8.78
CA GLY A 229 13.91 3.27 9.91
C GLY A 229 13.37 2.38 11.05
N PHE A 230 13.23 1.07 10.84
CA PHE A 230 12.72 0.13 11.85
C PHE A 230 13.52 -1.18 11.78
N PRO A 231 14.48 -1.40 12.69
CA PRO A 231 15.34 -2.57 12.61
C PRO A 231 14.52 -3.82 12.93
N ARG A 232 14.19 -4.57 11.89
CA ARG A 232 13.59 -5.91 11.99
C ARG A 232 14.67 -6.98 12.00
N PRO A 233 14.37 -8.21 12.45
CA PRO A 233 15.27 -9.33 12.25
C PRO A 233 15.43 -9.58 10.75
N LEU A 234 16.68 -9.64 10.26
CA LEU A 234 17.00 -9.81 8.83
C LEU A 234 16.35 -11.04 8.20
N ARG A 235 15.97 -12.04 9.00
CA ARG A 235 15.40 -13.32 8.53
C ARG A 235 13.96 -13.25 8.06
N TRP A 236 13.25 -12.15 8.30
CA TRP A 236 11.84 -12.07 7.93
C TRP A 236 11.65 -12.07 6.41
N ASP A 237 12.62 -11.50 5.66
CA ASP A 237 12.63 -11.40 4.19
C ASP A 237 11.22 -11.16 3.61
N ASP A 238 10.69 -9.98 3.97
CA ASP A 238 9.35 -9.55 3.60
C ASP A 238 9.15 -9.67 2.08
N THR A 239 8.05 -10.30 1.65
CA THR A 239 7.68 -10.33 0.23
C THR A 239 7.15 -8.97 -0.22
N PHE A 240 7.12 -8.77 -1.54
CA PHE A 240 6.46 -7.61 -2.12
C PHE A 240 5.00 -7.46 -1.69
N ILE A 241 4.26 -8.57 -1.50
CA ILE A 241 2.87 -8.54 -1.02
C ILE A 241 2.80 -8.04 0.42
N SER A 242 3.64 -8.56 1.34
CA SER A 242 3.69 -8.02 2.70
C SER A 242 4.03 -6.54 2.71
N PHE A 243 4.96 -6.08 1.86
CA PHE A 243 5.31 -4.66 1.81
C PHE A 243 4.19 -3.79 1.24
N CYS A 244 3.52 -4.22 0.18
CA CYS A 244 2.30 -3.58 -0.32
C CYS A 244 1.24 -3.48 0.77
N MET A 245 1.09 -4.51 1.62
CA MET A 245 0.24 -4.45 2.80
C MET A 245 0.68 -3.28 3.69
N GLN A 246 1.95 -3.20 4.09
CA GLN A 246 2.43 -2.13 4.98
C GLN A 246 2.25 -0.71 4.42
N MET A 247 2.31 -0.59 3.09
CA MET A 247 2.10 0.69 2.41
C MET A 247 0.61 1.05 2.23
N GLY A 248 -0.30 0.17 2.64
CA GLY A 248 -1.75 0.38 2.59
C GLY A 248 -2.37 0.10 1.22
N LEU A 249 -1.71 -0.70 0.36
CA LEU A 249 -2.24 -1.13 -0.94
C LEU A 249 -3.17 -2.35 -0.78
N THR A 250 -4.23 -2.18 0.00
CA THR A 250 -5.07 -3.27 0.48
C THR A 250 -5.89 -3.93 -0.63
N SER A 251 -6.28 -3.15 -1.65
CA SER A 251 -7.01 -3.67 -2.81
C SER A 251 -6.09 -4.57 -3.65
N TYR A 252 -4.82 -4.15 -3.83
CA TYR A 252 -3.81 -4.97 -4.50
C TYR A 252 -3.58 -6.30 -3.78
N VAL A 253 -3.38 -6.26 -2.46
CA VAL A 253 -3.16 -7.49 -1.70
C VAL A 253 -4.39 -8.39 -1.78
N SER A 254 -5.61 -7.84 -1.63
CA SER A 254 -6.84 -8.61 -1.79
C SER A 254 -6.93 -9.27 -3.18
N ASN A 255 -6.58 -8.55 -4.24
CA ASN A 255 -6.53 -9.08 -5.60
C ASN A 255 -5.51 -10.22 -5.75
N LYS A 256 -4.31 -10.08 -5.18
CA LYS A 256 -3.28 -11.11 -5.18
C LYS A 256 -3.70 -12.37 -4.43
N LEU A 257 -4.31 -12.22 -3.25
CA LEU A 257 -4.84 -13.34 -2.48
C LEU A 257 -5.97 -14.06 -3.23
N ASN A 258 -6.86 -13.32 -3.92
CA ASN A 258 -7.89 -13.93 -4.79
C ASN A 258 -7.30 -14.75 -5.94
N ASN A 259 -6.07 -14.44 -6.37
CA ASN A 259 -5.36 -15.17 -7.40
C ASN A 259 -4.49 -16.32 -6.85
N GLY A 260 -4.68 -16.69 -5.57
CA GLY A 260 -4.03 -17.84 -4.94
C GLY A 260 -2.68 -17.56 -4.28
N GLU A 261 -2.31 -16.29 -4.11
CA GLU A 261 -1.13 -15.93 -3.31
C GLU A 261 -1.33 -16.33 -1.84
N SER A 262 -0.25 -16.75 -1.19
CA SER A 262 -0.26 -17.21 0.21
C SER A 262 -0.68 -16.09 1.17
N LEU A 263 -1.32 -16.43 2.30
CA LEU A 263 -1.49 -15.53 3.44
C LEU A 263 -0.21 -15.39 4.28
N ASN A 264 0.70 -16.35 4.17
CA ASN A 264 1.94 -16.42 4.92
C ASN A 264 3.10 -15.99 4.02
N GLN A 265 3.78 -14.92 4.39
CA GLN A 265 4.80 -14.27 3.57
C GLN A 265 6.21 -14.64 3.99
N GLY A 266 7.08 -14.71 2.99
CA GLY A 266 8.52 -14.86 3.17
C GLY A 266 8.92 -16.27 3.61
N PRO A 267 10.23 -16.52 3.74
CA PRO A 267 10.77 -17.82 4.13
C PRO A 267 10.31 -18.27 5.53
N GLN A 268 10.05 -17.32 6.42
CA GLN A 268 9.58 -17.59 7.79
C GLN A 268 8.06 -17.70 7.89
N ARG A 269 7.34 -17.60 6.76
CA ARG A 269 5.88 -17.73 6.70
C ARG A 269 5.16 -16.79 7.67
N ARG A 270 5.63 -15.55 7.80
CA ARG A 270 4.99 -14.54 8.68
C ARG A 270 3.56 -14.27 8.19
N PRO A 271 2.53 -14.39 9.04
CA PRO A 271 1.14 -14.16 8.64
C PRO A 271 0.92 -12.70 8.17
N LEU A 272 0.21 -12.48 7.07
CA LEU A 272 -0.18 -11.13 6.62
C LEU A 272 -0.99 -10.37 7.66
N LEU A 273 -1.75 -11.08 8.49
CA LEU A 273 -2.51 -10.48 9.58
C LEU A 273 -1.59 -9.85 10.62
N ASP A 274 -0.43 -10.47 10.92
CA ASP A 274 0.59 -9.90 11.81
C ASP A 274 1.23 -8.64 11.22
N PHE A 275 1.43 -8.62 9.89
CA PHE A 275 1.85 -7.39 9.20
C PHE A 275 0.81 -6.27 9.31
N ALA A 276 -0.48 -6.56 9.19
CA ALA A 276 -1.53 -5.54 9.22
C ALA A 276 -1.66 -4.83 10.57
N ILE A 277 -1.36 -5.54 11.66
CA ILE A 277 -1.39 -5.00 13.04
C ILE A 277 -0.03 -4.48 13.51
N ASP A 278 1.01 -4.60 12.68
CA ASP A 278 2.36 -4.11 12.96
C ASP A 278 2.33 -2.60 13.22
N MET A 279 3.05 -2.16 14.25
CA MET A 279 3.06 -0.76 14.66
C MET A 279 3.51 0.20 13.54
N LYS A 280 4.37 -0.26 12.61
CA LYS A 280 4.77 0.55 11.45
C LYS A 280 3.59 0.80 10.52
N CYS A 281 2.74 -0.20 10.30
CA CYS A 281 1.54 -0.08 9.46
C CYS A 281 0.54 0.86 10.13
N LEU A 282 0.28 0.66 11.42
CA LEU A 282 -0.59 1.54 12.20
C LEU A 282 -0.12 2.99 12.16
N TYR A 283 1.17 3.22 12.42
CA TYR A 283 1.76 4.55 12.35
C TYR A 283 1.71 5.13 10.94
N TYR A 284 2.12 4.39 9.92
CA TYR A 284 2.11 4.86 8.54
C TYR A 284 0.69 5.23 8.08
N TRP A 285 -0.32 4.42 8.41
CA TRP A 285 -1.69 4.65 7.93
C TRP A 285 -2.36 5.78 8.70
N THR A 286 -2.16 5.86 10.02
CA THR A 286 -2.75 6.91 10.85
C THR A 286 -2.02 8.25 10.74
N SER A 287 -0.71 8.27 10.49
CA SER A 287 0.03 9.53 10.25
C SER A 287 -0.34 10.16 8.91
N LEU A 288 -0.58 9.33 7.88
CA LEU A 288 -1.03 9.79 6.57
C LEU A 288 -2.52 10.13 6.55
N TYR A 289 -3.33 9.48 7.39
CA TYR A 289 -4.76 9.71 7.53
C TYR A 289 -5.16 9.80 9.01
N PRO A 290 -5.05 11.00 9.62
CA PRO A 290 -5.50 11.22 10.99
C PRO A 290 -6.99 10.90 11.21
N THR A 291 -7.76 10.69 10.15
CA THR A 291 -9.22 10.52 10.20
C THR A 291 -9.70 9.12 9.82
N SER A 292 -8.85 8.16 9.46
CA SER A 292 -9.33 6.86 8.93
C SER A 292 -8.62 5.63 9.53
N PRO A 293 -8.79 5.35 10.83
CA PRO A 293 -8.41 4.05 11.40
C PRO A 293 -9.19 2.88 10.76
N GLU A 294 -10.30 3.17 10.06
CA GLU A 294 -11.11 2.21 9.32
C GLU A 294 -10.31 1.39 8.30
N ILE A 295 -9.25 1.94 7.70
CA ILE A 295 -8.42 1.19 6.74
C ILE A 295 -7.78 -0.02 7.43
N ILE A 296 -7.28 0.13 8.66
CA ILE A 296 -6.69 -0.97 9.45
C ILE A 296 -7.74 -2.03 9.74
N PHE A 297 -8.89 -1.61 10.25
CA PHE A 297 -9.99 -2.49 10.57
C PHE A 297 -10.49 -3.27 9.35
N ASN A 298 -10.75 -2.59 8.24
CA ASN A 298 -11.20 -3.20 6.99
C ASN A 298 -10.14 -4.13 6.39
N THR A 299 -8.87 -3.83 6.57
CA THR A 299 -7.78 -4.70 6.12
C THR A 299 -7.72 -5.99 6.94
N CYS A 300 -7.76 -5.87 8.27
CA CYS A 300 -7.78 -7.05 9.14
C CYS A 300 -9.02 -7.90 8.83
N ARG A 301 -10.19 -7.28 8.65
CA ARG A 301 -11.42 -7.96 8.26
C ARG A 301 -11.23 -8.68 6.93
N MET A 302 -10.70 -8.00 5.91
CA MET A 302 -10.45 -8.60 4.60
C MET A 302 -9.51 -9.82 4.68
N LEU A 303 -8.47 -9.78 5.51
CA LEU A 303 -7.56 -10.92 5.70
C LEU A 303 -8.24 -12.09 6.42
N LEU A 304 -9.00 -11.80 7.48
CA LEU A 304 -9.77 -12.79 8.23
C LEU A 304 -10.85 -13.47 7.36
N GLU A 305 -11.59 -12.68 6.55
CA GLU A 305 -12.55 -13.18 5.55
C GLU A 305 -11.91 -14.09 4.50
N LYS A 306 -10.60 -13.92 4.26
CA LYS A 306 -9.80 -14.77 3.35
C LYS A 306 -9.18 -15.98 4.05
N GLY A 307 -9.46 -16.20 5.32
CA GLY A 307 -9.00 -17.36 6.08
C GLY A 307 -7.69 -17.15 6.83
N ALA A 308 -7.27 -15.90 7.09
CA ALA A 308 -6.20 -15.66 8.04
C ALA A 308 -6.65 -16.11 9.45
N ASP A 309 -5.82 -16.86 10.15
CA ASP A 309 -6.11 -17.35 11.49
C ASP A 309 -5.54 -16.37 12.54
N PRO A 310 -6.38 -15.77 13.41
CA PRO A 310 -5.88 -14.89 14.47
C PRO A 310 -5.00 -15.63 15.49
N ASN A 311 -5.10 -16.95 15.60
CA ASN A 311 -4.29 -17.78 16.49
C ASN A 311 -3.03 -18.33 15.79
N GLU A 312 -2.76 -17.95 14.54
CA GLU A 312 -1.55 -18.40 13.85
C GLU A 312 -0.30 -17.92 14.57
N GLU A 313 0.61 -18.87 14.87
CA GLU A 313 1.83 -18.60 15.62
C GLU A 313 2.93 -18.07 14.69
N PHE A 314 3.55 -16.97 15.11
CA PHE A 314 4.77 -16.44 14.51
C PHE A 314 5.76 -16.06 15.62
N THR A 315 6.97 -16.61 15.55
CA THR A 315 8.05 -16.30 16.51
C THR A 315 7.71 -16.58 17.99
N GLY A 316 6.89 -17.59 18.27
CA GLY A 316 6.53 -17.97 19.65
C GLY A 316 5.27 -17.31 20.20
N TYR A 317 4.60 -16.47 19.40
CA TYR A 317 3.40 -15.72 19.78
C TYR A 317 2.35 -15.84 18.68
N THR A 318 1.09 -15.90 19.05
CA THR A 318 0.02 -15.81 18.05
C THR A 318 -0.17 -14.38 17.55
N VAL A 319 -0.76 -14.20 16.37
CA VAL A 319 -1.12 -12.86 15.87
C VAL A 319 -2.03 -12.13 16.88
N TRP A 320 -2.93 -12.86 17.54
CA TRP A 320 -3.79 -12.37 18.60
C TRP A 320 -3.02 -11.89 19.83
N GLU A 321 -2.02 -12.65 20.28
CA GLU A 321 -1.14 -12.23 21.39
C GLU A 321 -0.34 -10.97 21.04
N ASN A 322 0.17 -10.87 19.80
CA ASN A 322 0.85 -9.67 19.33
C ASN A 322 -0.09 -8.45 19.33
N LEU A 323 -1.34 -8.62 18.89
CA LEU A 323 -2.35 -7.56 18.93
C LEU A 323 -2.59 -7.07 20.37
N ILE A 324 -2.79 -8.00 21.30
CA ILE A 324 -2.95 -7.69 22.72
C ILE A 324 -1.73 -6.94 23.26
N TYR A 325 -0.53 -7.42 22.94
CA TYR A 325 0.73 -6.79 23.33
C TYR A 325 0.81 -5.34 22.85
N TYR A 326 0.56 -5.08 21.56
CA TYR A 326 0.57 -3.72 21.01
C TYR A 326 -0.51 -2.83 21.60
N ALA A 327 -1.70 -3.37 21.83
CA ALA A 327 -2.80 -2.63 22.43
C ALA A 327 -2.49 -2.18 23.87
N THR A 328 -1.66 -2.94 24.61
CA THR A 328 -1.13 -2.53 25.93
C THR A 328 0.05 -1.56 25.87
N GLY A 329 0.45 -1.13 24.66
CA GLY A 329 1.60 -0.27 24.40
C GLY A 329 2.93 -1.00 24.37
N GLY A 330 2.91 -2.32 24.19
CA GLY A 330 4.08 -3.10 23.86
C GLY A 330 4.72 -2.67 22.54
N PHE A 331 6.02 -2.89 22.40
CA PHE A 331 6.76 -2.56 21.18
C PHE A 331 7.40 -3.82 20.58
N PRO A 332 7.04 -4.22 19.34
CA PRO A 332 7.43 -5.52 18.77
C PRO A 332 8.93 -5.76 18.68
N PHE A 333 9.72 -4.68 18.61
CA PHE A 333 11.12 -4.75 18.22
C PHE A 333 12.10 -4.53 19.36
N ARG A 334 11.65 -4.54 20.63
CA ARG A 334 12.56 -4.37 21.77
C ARG A 334 13.73 -5.37 21.74
N ASN A 335 13.54 -6.53 21.12
CA ASN A 335 14.53 -7.60 21.00
C ASN A 335 15.05 -7.84 19.55
N ALA A 336 14.52 -7.15 18.55
CA ALA A 336 14.80 -7.41 17.13
C ALA A 336 15.87 -6.48 16.54
N THR A 337 16.03 -5.31 17.14
CA THR A 337 17.25 -4.50 17.04
C THR A 337 18.40 -5.24 17.67
N LEU A 338 19.54 -5.32 16.97
CA LEU A 338 20.85 -5.37 17.62
C LEU A 338 20.78 -4.45 18.85
N PRO A 339 20.96 -4.96 20.08
CA PRO A 339 20.84 -4.15 21.30
C PRO A 339 21.63 -2.85 21.18
N GLU A 340 22.75 -2.85 20.46
CA GLU A 340 23.55 -1.65 20.19
C GLU A 340 22.79 -0.56 19.43
N ASN A 341 21.94 -0.91 18.45
CA ASN A 341 21.13 0.04 17.68
C ASN A 341 19.91 0.57 18.46
N PHE A 342 19.36 -0.25 19.36
CA PHE A 342 18.28 0.20 20.25
C PHE A 342 18.82 1.14 21.32
N LEU A 343 19.99 0.83 21.89
CA LEU A 343 20.66 1.64 22.91
C LEU A 343 21.22 2.96 22.32
N ALA A 344 21.78 2.94 21.11
CA ALA A 344 22.27 4.15 20.43
C ALA A 344 21.14 5.12 20.07
N ASN A 345 19.97 4.59 19.68
CA ASN A 345 18.78 5.39 19.41
C ASN A 345 17.90 5.56 20.64
N GLN A 346 18.29 5.04 21.81
CA GLN A 346 17.49 5.10 23.03
C GLN A 346 17.27 6.55 23.46
N SER A 347 18.24 7.44 23.27
CA SER A 347 18.05 8.87 23.56
C SER A 347 17.07 9.55 22.61
N ASP A 348 16.97 9.10 21.36
CA ASP A 348 16.00 9.62 20.38
C ASP A 348 14.62 9.00 20.58
N VAL A 349 14.53 7.71 20.95
CA VAL A 349 13.29 7.03 21.33
C VAL A 349 12.77 7.51 22.68
N GLU A 350 13.65 7.88 23.63
CA GLU A 350 13.30 8.45 24.95
C GLU A 350 13.04 9.96 24.86
N ARG A 351 13.77 10.73 24.04
CA ARG A 351 13.35 12.12 23.70
C ARG A 351 12.03 12.12 22.94
N ASN A 352 11.85 11.16 22.06
CA ASN A 352 10.58 10.88 21.42
C ASN A 352 9.67 9.98 22.28
N ALA A 353 9.95 9.71 23.56
CA ALA A 353 8.96 9.07 24.44
C ALA A 353 7.89 10.08 24.90
N ASN A 354 8.11 11.37 24.59
CA ASN A 354 7.04 12.35 24.45
C ASN A 354 6.18 12.14 23.19
N TRP A 355 6.55 11.23 22.28
CA TRP A 355 5.57 10.59 21.42
C TRP A 355 4.76 9.72 22.34
N SER A 356 3.68 10.32 22.78
CA SER A 356 2.56 9.64 23.36
C SER A 356 1.95 8.68 22.33
N TYR A 357 2.65 7.60 22.00
CA TYR A 357 2.07 6.44 21.33
C TYR A 357 0.92 5.89 22.18
N PHE A 358 1.01 6.05 23.51
CA PHE A 358 -0.07 5.85 24.49
C PHE A 358 -1.20 6.90 24.43
N LYS A 359 -1.00 8.04 23.77
CA LYS A 359 -2.06 9.00 23.38
C LYS A 359 -2.29 9.00 21.87
N LEU A 360 -2.09 7.88 21.18
CA LEU A 360 -2.86 7.73 19.96
C LEU A 360 -4.34 7.89 20.37
N PRO A 361 -5.10 8.83 19.78
CA PRO A 361 -6.52 9.02 20.08
C PRO A 361 -7.38 7.78 19.69
N TYR A 362 -6.74 6.70 19.28
CA TYR A 362 -7.33 5.52 18.66
C TYR A 362 -7.39 4.31 19.59
N HIS A 363 -7.44 4.44 20.92
CA HIS A 363 -7.74 3.29 21.79
C HIS A 363 -8.98 2.50 21.33
N GLN A 364 -9.92 3.18 20.68
CA GLN A 364 -11.09 2.58 20.04
C GLN A 364 -10.74 1.56 18.95
N ILE A 365 -9.71 1.79 18.11
CA ILE A 365 -9.35 0.84 17.05
C ILE A 365 -8.92 -0.50 17.62
N TRP A 366 -8.21 -0.50 18.75
CA TRP A 366 -7.78 -1.73 19.40
C TRP A 366 -8.97 -2.53 19.92
N ILE A 367 -9.95 -1.88 20.55
CA ILE A 367 -11.17 -2.56 21.00
C ILE A 367 -11.96 -3.10 19.80
N ASP A 368 -12.06 -2.33 18.73
CA ASP A 368 -12.78 -2.75 17.52
C ASP A 368 -12.06 -3.93 16.83
N LEU A 369 -10.73 -3.90 16.72
CA LEU A 369 -9.93 -5.02 16.22
C LEU A 369 -10.00 -6.26 17.13
N MET A 370 -10.03 -6.08 18.45
CA MET A 370 -10.18 -7.19 19.39
C MET A 370 -11.54 -7.88 19.23
N ASN A 371 -12.61 -7.10 19.08
CA ASN A 371 -13.92 -7.67 18.77
C ASN A 371 -13.91 -8.42 17.44
N LEU A 372 -13.28 -7.85 16.42
CA LEU A 372 -13.14 -8.47 15.11
C LEU A 372 -12.37 -9.80 15.20
N PHE A 373 -11.24 -9.86 15.92
CA PHE A 373 -10.48 -11.10 16.07
C PHE A 373 -11.30 -12.18 16.79
N LEU A 374 -12.06 -11.80 17.82
CA LEU A 374 -13.00 -12.71 18.50
C LEU A 374 -14.17 -13.14 17.60
N ASP A 375 -14.62 -12.33 16.63
CA ASP A 375 -15.61 -12.74 15.63
C ASP A 375 -15.08 -13.87 14.74
N TYR A 376 -13.76 -13.96 14.57
CA TYR A 376 -13.07 -14.94 13.73
C TYR A 376 -12.30 -16.00 14.54
N GLY A 377 -12.71 -16.24 15.80
CA GLY A 377 -12.23 -17.40 16.57
C GLY A 377 -10.92 -17.20 17.32
N ALA A 378 -10.48 -15.96 17.57
CA ALA A 378 -9.36 -15.71 18.48
C ALA A 378 -9.62 -16.30 19.87
N ASP A 379 -8.62 -16.94 20.47
CA ASP A 379 -8.74 -17.59 21.77
C ASP A 379 -9.02 -16.56 22.89
N PRO A 380 -10.19 -16.63 23.57
CA PRO A 380 -10.52 -15.71 24.66
C PRO A 380 -9.68 -15.93 25.92
N ASN A 381 -8.89 -17.01 25.99
CA ASN A 381 -7.98 -17.31 27.08
C ASN A 381 -6.55 -16.82 26.82
N ALA A 382 -6.20 -16.49 25.58
CA ALA A 382 -4.91 -15.90 25.27
C ALA A 382 -4.71 -14.57 26.00
N GLY A 383 -3.47 -14.12 26.08
CA GLY A 383 -3.14 -12.97 26.90
C GLY A 383 -1.73 -12.44 26.69
N LEU A 384 -1.39 -11.45 27.51
CA LEU A 384 -0.04 -10.92 27.55
C LEU A 384 0.87 -11.94 28.23
N VAL A 385 1.90 -12.38 27.50
CA VAL A 385 2.89 -13.34 27.98
C VAL A 385 3.96 -12.60 28.79
N VAL A 386 4.01 -12.85 30.10
CA VAL A 386 5.01 -12.30 31.01
C VAL A 386 6.02 -13.40 31.36
N PRO A 387 7.31 -13.26 30.98
CA PRO A 387 8.33 -14.25 31.34
C PRO A 387 8.64 -14.18 32.84
N GLU A 388 8.56 -15.32 33.53
CA GLU A 388 8.86 -15.49 34.95
C GLU A 388 9.85 -16.66 35.14
N GLY A 389 11.07 -16.47 34.64
CA GLY A 389 12.12 -17.50 34.67
C GLY A 389 11.87 -18.61 33.62
N PRO A 390 11.81 -19.90 34.02
CA PRO A 390 11.56 -21.01 33.09
C PRO A 390 10.07 -21.15 32.69
N THR A 391 9.19 -20.39 33.33
CA THR A 391 7.74 -20.40 33.12
C THR A 391 7.27 -19.07 32.56
N TYR A 392 6.10 -19.08 31.92
CA TYR A 392 5.44 -17.88 31.44
C TYR A 392 4.13 -17.72 32.19
N THR A 393 3.91 -16.55 32.77
CA THR A 393 2.62 -16.17 33.33
C THR A 393 1.84 -15.42 32.27
N ILE A 394 0.66 -15.92 31.94
CA ILE A 394 -0.25 -15.28 31.00
C ILE A 394 -1.19 -14.39 31.79
N GLU A 395 -1.21 -13.10 31.45
CA GLU A 395 -2.27 -12.18 31.87
C GLU A 395 -3.39 -12.20 30.80
N PRO A 396 -4.55 -12.85 31.07
CA PRO A 396 -5.58 -13.06 30.07
C PRO A 396 -6.12 -11.75 29.49
N VAL A 397 -6.57 -11.81 28.23
CA VAL A 397 -7.17 -10.67 27.53
C VAL A 397 -8.38 -10.09 28.28
N ALA A 398 -9.09 -10.87 29.09
CA ALA A 398 -10.16 -10.37 29.95
C ALA A 398 -9.65 -9.35 31.00
N ILE A 399 -8.50 -9.61 31.64
CA ILE A 399 -7.90 -8.68 32.59
C ILE A 399 -7.46 -7.41 31.87
N ILE A 400 -6.87 -7.57 30.68
CA ILE A 400 -6.40 -6.47 29.84
C ILE A 400 -7.57 -5.59 29.36
N ALA A 401 -8.68 -6.19 28.93
CA ALA A 401 -9.91 -5.49 28.54
C ALA A 401 -10.43 -4.58 29.66
N ARG A 402 -10.29 -4.99 30.93
CA ARG A 402 -10.65 -4.14 32.08
C ARG A 402 -9.70 -2.97 32.30
N LYS A 403 -8.44 -3.08 31.88
CA LYS A 403 -7.45 -1.99 31.98
C LYS A 403 -7.67 -0.90 30.92
N PHE A 404 -8.28 -1.23 29.77
CA PHE A 404 -8.67 -0.25 28.72
C PHE A 404 -9.75 0.76 29.14
N VAL A 405 -10.33 0.61 30.33
CA VAL A 405 -11.45 1.42 30.85
C VAL A 405 -11.16 2.93 30.89
N SER A 406 -9.91 3.38 30.78
CA SER A 406 -9.55 4.80 30.83
C SER A 406 -9.91 5.61 29.58
N SER A 407 -10.10 5.00 28.41
CA SER A 407 -10.27 5.72 27.12
C SER A 407 -11.69 5.61 26.52
N ASP A 408 -12.33 4.43 26.60
CA ASP A 408 -13.75 4.21 26.24
C ASP A 408 -14.34 3.09 27.11
N ARG A 409 -14.79 3.46 28.31
CA ARG A 409 -15.29 2.50 29.31
C ARG A 409 -16.45 1.65 28.80
N VAL A 410 -17.34 2.21 27.97
CA VAL A 410 -18.54 1.49 27.51
C VAL A 410 -18.12 0.37 26.56
N LYS A 411 -17.31 0.68 25.54
CA LYS A 411 -16.79 -0.33 24.61
C LYS A 411 -15.88 -1.35 25.31
N ALA A 412 -15.01 -0.91 26.21
CA ALA A 412 -14.11 -1.81 26.94
C ALA A 412 -14.88 -2.81 27.83
N MET A 413 -15.93 -2.36 28.53
CA MET A 413 -16.77 -3.25 29.32
C MET A 413 -17.61 -4.20 28.46
N ALA A 414 -18.03 -3.78 27.28
CA ALA A 414 -18.71 -4.66 26.32
C ALA A 414 -17.77 -5.77 25.82
N LEU A 415 -16.54 -5.41 25.42
CA LEU A 415 -15.49 -6.36 25.04
C LEU A 415 -15.18 -7.34 26.19
N TYR A 416 -15.02 -6.84 27.42
CA TYR A 416 -14.82 -7.69 28.59
C TYR A 416 -15.93 -8.73 28.77
N ARG A 417 -17.20 -8.28 28.78
CA ARG A 417 -18.35 -9.20 28.92
C ARG A 417 -18.38 -10.23 27.81
N ARG A 418 -18.05 -9.82 26.58
CA ARG A 418 -17.93 -10.72 25.43
C ARG A 418 -16.86 -11.78 25.64
N ILE A 419 -15.65 -11.41 26.04
CA ILE A 419 -14.56 -12.36 26.35
C ILE A 419 -15.01 -13.38 27.39
N ILE A 420 -15.66 -12.93 28.47
CA ILE A 420 -16.19 -13.84 29.51
C ILE A 420 -17.27 -14.77 28.94
N SER A 421 -18.17 -14.26 28.10
CA SER A 421 -19.21 -15.09 27.47
C SER A 421 -18.65 -16.16 26.53
N LEU A 422 -17.43 -15.94 26.01
CA LEU A 422 -16.70 -16.91 25.19
C LEU A 422 -15.84 -17.87 26.03
N GLY A 423 -15.90 -17.79 27.37
CA GLY A 423 -15.15 -18.67 28.29
C GLY A 423 -13.79 -18.13 28.73
N GLY A 424 -13.48 -16.85 28.47
CA GLY A 424 -12.22 -16.23 28.84
C GLY A 424 -11.96 -16.21 30.35
N VAL A 425 -10.75 -16.61 30.76
CA VAL A 425 -10.31 -16.66 32.16
C VAL A 425 -10.07 -15.25 32.74
N GLN A 426 -10.37 -15.07 34.03
CA GLN A 426 -10.30 -13.77 34.75
C GLN A 426 -9.09 -13.64 35.68
N SER A 427 -8.26 -14.68 35.79
CA SER A 427 -7.08 -14.74 36.64
C SER A 427 -5.85 -15.11 35.82
N CYS A 428 -4.69 -14.57 36.18
CA CYS A 428 -3.43 -14.99 35.58
C CYS A 428 -3.22 -16.50 35.75
N TYR A 429 -2.59 -17.13 34.77
CA TYR A 429 -2.27 -18.55 34.82
C TYR A 429 -0.90 -18.81 34.21
N THR A 430 -0.25 -19.89 34.64
CA THR A 430 1.11 -20.22 34.21
C THR A 430 1.08 -21.28 33.12
N VAL A 431 1.88 -21.08 32.08
CA VAL A 431 2.05 -22.04 30.98
C VAL A 431 3.52 -22.41 30.85
N HIS A 432 3.77 -23.70 30.64
CA HIS A 432 5.07 -24.20 30.21
C HIS A 432 5.16 -24.11 28.69
N ARG A 433 5.79 -23.05 28.15
CA ARG A 433 6.19 -23.03 26.74
C ARG A 433 7.59 -23.62 26.61
N SER A 434 7.77 -24.50 25.62
CA SER A 434 9.10 -25.02 25.28
C SER A 434 10.01 -23.86 24.85
N PHE A 435 11.16 -23.72 25.48
CA PHE A 435 12.15 -22.65 25.26
C PHE A 435 12.73 -22.60 23.82
N GLU A 436 12.41 -23.56 22.97
CA GLU A 436 13.00 -23.76 21.65
C GLU A 436 12.74 -22.58 20.69
N SER A 437 11.54 -21.98 20.69
CA SER A 437 11.20 -20.87 19.79
C SER A 437 12.00 -19.59 20.12
N TYR A 438 12.25 -19.32 21.40
CA TYR A 438 13.02 -18.15 21.84
C TYR A 438 14.54 -18.34 21.68
N GLN A 439 15.04 -19.57 21.91
CA GLN A 439 16.46 -19.89 21.70
C GLN A 439 16.88 -19.75 20.23
N GLN A 440 15.99 -20.02 19.26
CA GLN A 440 16.33 -19.82 17.85
C GLN A 440 16.64 -18.36 17.52
N ILE A 441 15.95 -17.41 18.17
CA ILE A 441 16.18 -15.98 18.01
C ILE A 441 17.44 -15.55 18.78
N SER A 442 17.54 -15.91 20.06
CA SER A 442 18.69 -15.57 20.92
C SER A 442 20.02 -16.16 20.41
N THR A 443 20.05 -17.45 20.09
CA THR A 443 21.24 -18.14 19.55
C THR A 443 21.70 -17.54 18.24
N TYR A 444 20.77 -17.01 17.43
CA TYR A 444 21.11 -16.37 16.18
C TYR A 444 21.66 -14.95 16.37
N ILE A 445 21.06 -14.14 17.24
CA ILE A 445 21.60 -12.82 17.62
C ILE A 445 23.04 -13.00 18.10
N SER A 446 23.30 -14.00 18.94
CA SER A 446 24.66 -14.34 19.37
C SER A 446 25.56 -14.79 18.23
N LYS A 447 25.08 -15.55 17.24
CA LYS A 447 25.88 -15.97 16.06
C LYS A 447 26.18 -14.82 15.10
N VAL A 448 25.26 -13.87 14.92
CA VAL A 448 25.49 -12.67 14.09
C VAL A 448 26.51 -11.76 14.76
N ALA A 449 26.39 -11.54 16.08
CA ALA A 449 27.38 -10.80 16.86
C ALA A 449 28.78 -11.45 16.79
N LEU A 450 28.87 -12.79 16.73
CA LEU A 450 30.15 -13.50 16.54
C LEU A 450 30.72 -13.38 15.12
N LEU A 451 29.91 -13.12 14.10
CA LEU A 451 30.37 -12.89 12.72
C LEU A 451 30.90 -11.47 12.50
N GLU A 452 30.66 -10.56 13.45
CA GLU A 452 31.14 -9.17 13.45
C GLU A 452 32.50 -9.00 14.12
N ASP A 453 33.06 -10.06 14.73
CA ASP A 453 34.45 -10.09 15.18
C ASP A 453 35.37 -10.66 14.07
N PRO A 454 36.12 -9.80 13.35
CA PRO A 454 37.01 -10.24 12.26
C PRO A 454 38.20 -11.10 12.74
N THR A 455 38.38 -11.28 14.06
CA THR A 455 39.42 -12.15 14.63
C THR A 455 38.92 -13.57 14.93
N ALA A 456 37.61 -13.83 14.87
CA ALA A 456 37.05 -15.16 15.11
C ALA A 456 37.31 -16.09 13.90
N ALA A 457 38.04 -17.18 14.15
CA ALA A 457 38.58 -18.10 13.15
C ALA A 457 37.53 -18.67 12.17
N LYS A 458 37.98 -18.95 10.93
CA LYS A 458 37.23 -19.56 9.82
C LYS A 458 36.44 -20.81 10.26
N ILE A 459 35.14 -20.67 10.47
CA ILE A 459 34.20 -21.79 10.62
C ILE A 459 33.81 -22.27 9.20
N PRO A 460 33.86 -23.59 8.91
CA PRO A 460 33.48 -24.10 7.59
C PRO A 460 31.98 -23.93 7.36
N THR A 461 31.62 -23.17 6.31
CA THR A 461 30.25 -23.02 5.81
C THR A 461 29.82 -24.30 5.10
N LYS A 462 29.13 -25.19 5.84
CA LYS A 462 28.27 -26.21 5.25
C LYS A 462 26.90 -25.57 4.98
N SER A 463 26.33 -25.81 3.80
CA SER A 463 25.02 -25.31 3.36
C SER A 463 23.95 -25.55 4.45
N LEU A 464 23.26 -24.47 4.85
CA LEU A 464 22.38 -24.38 6.04
C LEU A 464 20.88 -24.41 5.71
N PHE A 465 20.50 -24.75 4.47
CA PHE A 465 19.11 -24.62 3.99
C PHE A 465 18.59 -25.90 3.33
N GLU A 466 18.55 -27.01 4.08
CA GLU A 466 17.78 -28.19 3.66
C GLU A 466 17.25 -28.93 4.90
N GLU A 467 16.21 -28.43 5.57
CA GLU A 467 15.13 -29.27 6.10
C GLU A 467 13.87 -28.39 6.29
N PRO A 468 12.74 -28.69 5.62
CA PRO A 468 11.48 -28.02 5.89
C PRO A 468 10.98 -28.42 7.28
N VAL A 469 10.73 -27.41 8.13
CA VAL A 469 10.02 -27.61 9.41
C VAL A 469 8.61 -28.07 9.08
N LEU A 470 8.33 -29.37 9.27
CA LEU A 470 6.98 -29.90 9.19
C LEU A 470 6.15 -29.31 10.34
N ALA A 471 5.12 -28.54 9.98
CA ALA A 471 4.11 -28.10 10.93
C ALA A 471 3.47 -29.33 11.58
N LYS A 472 3.44 -29.37 12.91
CA LYS A 472 2.70 -30.40 13.66
C LYS A 472 1.20 -30.18 13.41
N PRO A 473 0.44 -31.20 12.98
CA PRO A 473 -1.01 -31.09 12.97
C PRO A 473 -1.53 -30.98 14.42
N TYR A 474 -2.43 -30.03 14.67
CA TYR A 474 -3.24 -30.01 15.89
C TYR A 474 -4.15 -31.24 15.93
N SER A 475 -4.42 -31.77 17.12
CA SER A 475 -5.38 -32.87 17.29
C SER A 475 -6.78 -32.39 16.97
N GLU A 476 -7.56 -33.16 16.19
CA GLU A 476 -8.91 -32.83 15.72
C GLU A 476 -9.97 -32.65 16.83
N GLN A 477 -9.58 -32.64 18.11
CA GLN A 477 -10.52 -32.75 19.24
C GLN A 477 -10.52 -31.59 20.25
N GLU A 478 -9.70 -30.55 20.06
CA GLU A 478 -9.73 -29.37 20.93
C GLU A 478 -10.11 -28.11 20.12
N GLY A 479 -11.36 -27.63 20.27
CA GLY A 479 -11.71 -26.24 19.93
C GLY A 479 -12.89 -25.98 19.00
N MET A 480 -13.64 -26.98 18.51
CA MET A 480 -14.81 -26.73 17.68
C MET A 480 -16.07 -26.46 18.54
N ILE A 481 -16.46 -25.19 18.68
CA ILE A 481 -17.82 -24.83 19.10
C ILE A 481 -18.76 -25.21 17.93
N PRO A 482 -19.83 -25.99 18.15
CA PRO A 482 -20.75 -26.32 17.07
C PRO A 482 -21.48 -25.07 16.58
N VAL A 483 -21.33 -24.75 15.30
CA VAL A 483 -22.16 -23.77 14.60
C VAL A 483 -23.55 -24.37 14.43
N TRP A 484 -24.53 -23.84 15.14
CA TRP A 484 -25.94 -24.17 14.92
C TRP A 484 -26.40 -23.52 13.62
N SER A 485 -26.59 -24.33 12.56
CA SER A 485 -27.27 -23.88 11.35
C SER A 485 -28.77 -24.04 11.51
N GLU A 486 -29.46 -23.00 11.99
CA GLU A 486 -30.90 -22.89 11.78
C GLU A 486 -31.14 -22.43 10.33
N GLN A 487 -31.51 -23.36 9.44
CA GLN A 487 -32.12 -23.00 8.16
C GLN A 487 -33.61 -22.70 8.39
N PRO A 488 -34.14 -21.54 7.96
CA PRO A 488 -35.58 -21.34 7.90
C PRO A 488 -36.18 -22.15 6.73
N PRO A 489 -37.46 -22.54 6.81
CA PRO A 489 -38.08 -23.40 5.82
C PRO A 489 -38.20 -22.70 4.46
N ILE A 490 -37.79 -23.40 3.41
CA ILE A 490 -37.98 -23.01 2.02
C ILE A 490 -39.47 -23.10 1.71
N THR A 491 -40.13 -21.96 1.53
CA THR A 491 -41.46 -21.89 0.94
C THR A 491 -41.33 -22.03 -0.57
N THR A 492 -41.76 -23.18 -1.09
CA THR A 492 -41.84 -23.46 -2.53
C THR A 492 -42.89 -22.55 -3.17
N ILE A 493 -42.46 -21.57 -3.97
CA ILE A 493 -43.35 -20.85 -4.89
C ILE A 493 -43.38 -21.65 -6.21
N GLN A 494 -44.53 -22.25 -6.50
CA GLN A 494 -44.84 -22.82 -7.81
C GLN A 494 -45.01 -21.67 -8.81
N CYS A 495 -44.18 -21.64 -9.86
CA CYS A 495 -44.49 -20.87 -11.06
C CYS A 495 -45.36 -21.72 -11.98
N GLU A 496 -46.62 -21.32 -12.14
CA GLU A 496 -47.50 -21.79 -13.20
C GLU A 496 -46.95 -21.37 -14.57
N SER A 497 -46.79 -22.36 -15.43
CA SER A 497 -46.43 -22.22 -16.83
C SER A 497 -47.70 -22.06 -17.65
N ASP A 498 -47.96 -20.87 -18.18
CA ASP A 498 -48.93 -20.68 -19.26
C ASP A 498 -48.22 -20.65 -20.61
N SER A 499 -48.47 -21.72 -21.35
CA SER A 499 -48.13 -21.94 -22.74
C SER A 499 -49.03 -21.13 -23.66
N THR A 500 -48.46 -20.29 -24.52
CA THR A 500 -49.07 -20.02 -25.84
C THR A 500 -48.02 -20.10 -26.95
N SER A 501 -48.26 -21.08 -27.81
CA SER A 501 -47.55 -21.40 -29.03
C SER A 501 -47.92 -20.44 -30.17
N VAL A 502 -46.94 -19.86 -30.86
CA VAL A 502 -47.11 -19.42 -32.26
C VAL A 502 -45.83 -19.71 -33.06
N SER A 503 -46.02 -20.48 -34.14
CA SER A 503 -45.00 -20.94 -35.11
C SER A 503 -44.49 -19.81 -36.04
N PRO A 504 -43.34 -20.00 -36.71
CA PRO A 504 -42.69 -18.97 -37.51
C PRO A 504 -43.20 -18.96 -38.96
N THR A 505 -43.44 -17.76 -39.50
CA THR A 505 -43.63 -17.57 -40.94
C THR A 505 -42.49 -16.72 -41.49
N GLN A 506 -41.83 -17.24 -42.52
CA GLN A 506 -40.87 -16.57 -43.38
C GLN A 506 -41.47 -15.27 -43.98
N THR A 507 -40.67 -14.21 -44.16
CA THR A 507 -40.35 -13.68 -45.50
C THR A 507 -39.51 -12.38 -45.48
N LYS A 508 -38.63 -12.34 -46.49
CA LYS A 508 -38.19 -11.19 -47.31
C LYS A 508 -37.24 -10.12 -46.72
N LYS A 509 -35.99 -10.25 -47.21
CA LYS A 509 -35.01 -9.19 -47.45
C LYS A 509 -35.64 -8.04 -48.23
N THR A 510 -35.39 -6.81 -47.77
CA THR A 510 -35.50 -5.59 -48.59
C THR A 510 -34.18 -4.83 -48.48
N GLN A 511 -33.53 -4.65 -49.62
CA GLN A 511 -32.33 -3.84 -49.80
C GLN A 511 -32.66 -2.36 -49.66
N VAL A 512 -31.79 -1.60 -48.99
CA VAL A 512 -31.84 -0.13 -48.93
C VAL A 512 -30.79 0.42 -49.92
N PRO A 513 -31.12 1.41 -50.77
CA PRO A 513 -30.22 1.86 -51.83
C PRO A 513 -29.24 2.95 -51.35
N TRP A 514 -28.00 2.81 -51.82
CA TRP A 514 -26.93 3.80 -51.69
C TRP A 514 -27.14 4.95 -52.68
N HIS A 515 -27.26 6.18 -52.17
CA HIS A 515 -27.20 7.39 -53.00
C HIS A 515 -25.74 7.76 -53.31
N ARG A 516 -25.42 7.84 -54.61
CA ARG A 516 -24.17 8.37 -55.16
C ARG A 516 -24.13 9.90 -55.02
N LEU A 517 -22.98 10.42 -54.60
CA LEU A 517 -22.60 11.82 -54.81
C LEU A 517 -21.70 11.94 -56.07
N PRO A 518 -21.71 13.09 -56.77
CA PRO A 518 -21.22 13.18 -58.13
C PRO A 518 -19.72 13.50 -58.23
N SER A 519 -19.14 12.96 -59.30
CA SER A 519 -17.79 13.14 -59.82
C SER A 519 -17.47 14.59 -60.21
N ARG A 520 -16.28 15.06 -59.78
CA ARG A 520 -15.61 16.27 -60.29
C ARG A 520 -15.19 16.07 -61.75
N PRO A 521 -15.28 17.12 -62.60
CA PRO A 521 -14.58 17.13 -63.88
C PRO A 521 -13.16 17.67 -63.70
N SER A 522 -12.19 16.91 -64.20
CA SER A 522 -10.87 17.40 -64.60
C SER A 522 -10.90 17.71 -66.09
N ASN A 523 -10.57 18.95 -66.46
CA ASN A 523 -9.75 19.32 -67.62
C ASN A 523 -9.84 20.83 -67.84
N PHE A 524 -8.70 21.52 -67.74
CA PHE A 524 -8.25 22.47 -68.76
C PHE A 524 -6.72 22.51 -68.74
N THR A 525 -6.19 22.59 -69.95
CA THR A 525 -4.82 22.87 -70.43
C THR A 525 -4.13 24.03 -69.74
#